data_AF-K7X2S2-F1
#
_entry.id   AF-K7X2S2-F1
#
_cell.length_a   1.000
_cell.length_b   1.000
_cell.length_c   1.000
_cell.angle_alpha   90.00
_cell.angle_beta   90.00
_cell.angle_gamma   90.00
#
_symmetry.space_group_name_H-M   'P 1'
#
loop_
_entity.id
_entity.type
_entity.pdbx_description
1 polymer ?
#
loop_
_entity_poly.entity_id
_entity_poly.type
_entity_poly.pdbx_seq_one_letter_code
_entity_poly.pdbx_strand_id
1 'polypeptide(L)'
;MNYLNNIQCNITGESMSKLPTNVNFLILRYQQIRENVHFVMLRNNDGIYSTGTLANIPKQESTDGGWHLFGEQKFEKERAAVIVYNKLCRGVPVKIK
;
A
#
# COMPACT_ATOMS: atom_id res chain seq x y z
N MET A 1 14.13 -9.50 29.08
CA MET A 1 14.20 -9.34 27.62
C MET A 1 12.82 -8.93 27.14
N ASN A 2 12.69 -7.70 26.63
CA ASN A 2 11.41 -7.04 26.43
C ASN A 2 10.61 -7.67 25.28
N TYR A 3 9.39 -8.03 25.61
CA TYR A 3 8.34 -8.49 24.72
C TYR A 3 8.05 -7.40 23.67
N LEU A 4 8.11 -7.78 22.40
CA LEU A 4 7.61 -6.97 21.30
C LEU A 4 6.10 -6.83 21.44
N ASN A 5 5.67 -5.71 22.00
CA ASN A 5 4.27 -5.33 22.10
C ASN A 5 3.65 -5.18 20.71
N ASN A 6 2.66 -6.04 20.46
CA ASN A 6 1.38 -5.79 19.79
C ASN A 6 1.27 -4.50 18.97
N ILE A 7 1.29 -4.67 17.64
CA ILE A 7 0.32 -3.99 16.77
C ILE A 7 -0.22 -5.06 15.81
N GLN A 8 -1.10 -5.91 16.34
CA GLN A 8 -2.04 -6.67 15.53
C GLN A 8 -3.19 -5.70 15.24
N CYS A 9 -3.14 -5.04 14.09
CA CYS A 9 -4.30 -4.28 13.62
C CYS A 9 -5.41 -5.29 13.34
N ASN A 10 -6.37 -5.37 14.27
CA ASN A 10 -7.66 -5.98 14.03
C ASN A 10 -8.33 -5.24 12.88
N ILE A 11 -8.34 -5.83 11.69
CA ILE A 11 -9.23 -5.43 10.61
C ILE A 11 -10.47 -6.30 10.74
N THR A 12 -11.34 -5.95 11.69
CA THR A 12 -12.70 -6.44 11.72
C THR A 12 -13.50 -5.76 10.61
N GLY A 13 -13.87 -6.51 9.58
CA GLY A 13 -15.23 -6.40 9.04
C GLY A 13 -15.55 -5.36 7.97
N GLU A 14 -14.59 -4.89 7.15
CA GLU A 14 -14.93 -4.26 5.86
C GLU A 14 -14.14 -4.93 4.72
N SER A 15 -14.87 -5.38 3.70
CA SER A 15 -14.46 -6.25 2.59
C SER A 15 -13.00 -6.12 2.11
N MET A 16 -12.29 -7.25 2.08
CA MET A 16 -10.97 -7.42 1.44
C MET A 16 -10.94 -7.24 -0.10
N SER A 17 -11.98 -6.74 -0.79
CA SER A 17 -12.16 -7.00 -2.23
C SER A 17 -12.08 -5.81 -3.21
N LYS A 18 -11.25 -4.78 -2.99
CA LYS A 18 -11.09 -3.70 -4.00
C LYS A 18 -9.69 -3.46 -4.53
N LEU A 19 -8.63 -3.90 -3.85
CA LEU A 19 -7.27 -3.72 -4.36
C LEU A 19 -6.96 -4.72 -5.49
N PRO A 20 -6.16 -4.32 -6.50
CA PRO A 20 -5.85 -5.20 -7.62
C PRO A 20 -5.00 -6.37 -7.14
N THR A 21 -5.41 -7.58 -7.52
CA THR A 21 -4.56 -8.76 -7.47
C THR A 21 -3.90 -8.93 -8.84
N ASN A 22 -2.59 -9.17 -8.87
CA ASN A 22 -1.84 -9.32 -10.11
C ASN A 22 -0.81 -10.44 -9.95
N VAL A 23 -0.56 -11.19 -11.02
CA VAL A 23 0.48 -12.24 -11.03
C VAL A 23 1.90 -11.66 -10.98
N ASN A 24 2.07 -10.36 -11.26
CA ASN A 24 3.36 -9.67 -11.34
C ASN A 24 3.83 -9.06 -10.01
N PHE A 25 2.93 -8.89 -9.05
CA PHE A 25 3.25 -8.35 -7.74
C PHE A 25 2.27 -8.82 -6.67
N LEU A 26 2.76 -8.93 -5.44
CA LEU A 26 1.95 -9.19 -4.25
C LEU A 26 1.88 -7.94 -3.38
N ILE A 27 0.68 -7.49 -3.04
CA ILE A 27 0.50 -6.44 -2.02
C ILE A 27 0.75 -7.06 -0.64
N LEU A 28 1.80 -6.59 0.04
CA LEU A 28 2.18 -7.05 1.37
C LEU A 28 1.54 -6.22 2.49
N ARG A 29 1.42 -4.91 2.28
CA ARG A 29 0.81 -3.96 3.23
C ARG A 29 0.07 -2.88 2.47
N TYR A 30 -1.01 -2.37 3.05
CA TYR A 30 -1.71 -1.20 2.53
C TYR A 30 -2.36 -0.37 3.65
N GLN A 31 -2.48 0.93 3.39
CA GLN A 31 -3.19 1.89 4.24
C GLN A 31 -4.08 2.72 3.33
N GLN A 32 -5.39 2.66 3.54
CA GLN A 32 -6.32 3.52 2.82
C GLN A 32 -6.17 4.96 3.30
N ILE A 33 -5.99 5.89 2.36
CA ILE A 33 -5.87 7.34 2.62
C ILE A 33 -7.18 8.05 2.22
N ARG A 34 -7.78 7.60 1.11
CA ARG A 34 -9.10 8.01 0.61
C ARG A 34 -9.75 6.80 -0.06
N GLU A 35 -11.03 6.91 -0.40
CA GLU A 35 -11.83 5.82 -0.98
C GLU A 35 -11.10 5.04 -2.09
N ASN A 36 -10.44 5.74 -3.02
CA ASN A 36 -9.74 5.15 -4.17
C ASN A 36 -8.21 5.30 -4.11
N VAL A 37 -7.63 5.66 -2.96
CA VAL A 37 -6.19 5.96 -2.83
C VAL A 37 -5.62 5.28 -1.61
N HIS A 38 -4.58 4.48 -1.82
CA HIS A 38 -3.93 3.67 -0.80
C HIS A 38 -2.43 3.90 -0.84
N PHE A 39 -1.79 3.98 0.31
CA PHE A 39 -0.36 3.68 0.37
C PHE A 39 -0.17 2.18 0.38
N VAL A 40 0.83 1.69 -0.34
CA VAL A 40 1.09 0.25 -0.49
C VAL A 40 2.56 -0.07 -0.31
N MET A 41 2.80 -1.29 0.18
CA MET A 41 4.07 -1.99 0.06
C MET A 41 3.82 -3.27 -0.75
N LEU A 42 4.60 -3.48 -1.79
CA LEU A 42 4.48 -4.56 -2.76
C LEU A 42 5.75 -5.41 -2.76
N ARG A 43 5.64 -6.67 -3.16
CA ARG A 43 6.74 -7.51 -3.61
C ARG A 43 6.53 -7.86 -5.07
N ASN A 44 7.45 -7.46 -5.93
CA ASN A 44 7.43 -7.79 -7.35
C ASN A 44 7.96 -9.21 -7.59
N ASN A 45 7.65 -9.79 -8.75
CA ASN A 45 8.09 -11.15 -9.10
C ASN A 45 9.61 -11.33 -9.18
N ASP A 46 10.35 -10.26 -9.43
CA ASP A 46 11.82 -10.24 -9.40
C ASP A 46 12.38 -10.27 -7.96
N GLY A 47 11.51 -10.28 -6.94
CA GLY A 47 11.89 -10.27 -5.53
C GLY A 47 12.15 -8.87 -4.96
N ILE A 48 12.08 -7.81 -5.78
CA ILE A 48 12.22 -6.43 -5.34
C ILE A 48 10.96 -5.97 -4.60
N TYR A 49 11.17 -5.26 -3.51
CA TYR A 49 10.11 -4.64 -2.74
C TYR A 49 9.88 -3.22 -3.23
N SER A 50 8.62 -2.82 -3.38
CA SER A 50 8.25 -1.46 -3.78
C SER A 50 7.35 -0.81 -2.74
N THR A 51 7.47 0.49 -2.56
CA THR A 51 6.49 1.30 -1.83
C THR A 51 5.99 2.43 -2.71
N GLY A 52 4.72 2.80 -2.56
CA GLY A 52 4.16 3.93 -3.31
C GLY A 52 2.70 4.20 -2.98
N THR A 53 2.06 5.02 -3.80
CA THR A 53 0.64 5.33 -3.71
C THR A 53 -0.10 4.64 -4.85
N LEU A 54 -1.00 3.73 -4.51
CA LEU A 54 -1.85 3.01 -5.45
C LEU A 54 -3.22 3.70 -5.52
N ALA A 55 -3.57 4.23 -6.68
CA ALA A 55 -4.82 4.95 -6.89
C ALA A 55 -5.63 4.34 -8.04
N ASN A 56 -6.94 4.19 -7.83
CA ASN A 56 -7.86 3.79 -8.89
C ASN A 56 -8.38 5.04 -9.59
N ILE A 57 -8.03 5.21 -10.86
CA ILE A 57 -8.44 6.35 -11.67
C ILE A 57 -9.65 5.92 -12.51
N PRO A 58 -10.78 6.64 -12.45
CA PRO A 58 -11.92 6.32 -13.30
C PRO A 58 -11.55 6.52 -14.77
N LYS A 59 -12.06 5.64 -15.63
CA LYS A 59 -11.87 5.75 -17.09
C LYS A 59 -12.49 7.07 -17.58
N GLN A 60 -11.73 7.82 -18.37
CA GLN A 60 -12.22 8.99 -19.10
C GLN A 60 -12.04 8.74 -20.60
N GLU A 61 -12.64 9.57 -21.47
CA GLU A 61 -12.54 9.39 -22.93
C GLU A 61 -11.08 9.34 -23.44
N SER A 62 -10.14 9.93 -22.70
CA SER A 62 -8.73 10.03 -23.03
C SER A 62 -7.79 9.19 -22.17
N THR A 63 -8.28 8.37 -21.23
CA THR A 63 -7.43 7.56 -20.33
C THR A 63 -8.03 6.18 -20.10
N ASP A 64 -7.18 5.14 -20.05
CA ASP A 64 -7.63 3.75 -19.91
C ASP A 64 -8.26 3.43 -18.54
N GLY A 65 -8.12 4.33 -17.55
CA GLY A 65 -8.58 4.13 -16.18
C GLY A 65 -7.90 2.94 -15.49
N GLY A 66 -8.33 2.65 -14.27
CA GLY A 66 -7.83 1.52 -13.48
C GLY A 66 -6.78 1.92 -12.44
N TRP A 67 -6.06 0.91 -11.96
CA TRP A 67 -5.12 1.07 -10.86
C TRP A 67 -3.74 1.50 -11.36
N HIS A 68 -3.25 2.61 -10.81
CA HIS A 68 -1.94 3.16 -11.13
C HIS A 68 -1.11 3.34 -9.86
N LEU A 69 0.17 2.95 -9.94
CA LEU A 69 1.15 3.14 -8.88
C LEU A 69 1.93 4.44 -9.11
N PHE A 70 1.89 5.34 -8.14
CA PHE A 70 2.58 6.63 -8.17
C PHE A 70 3.69 6.70 -7.13
N GLY A 71 4.76 7.42 -7.48
CA GLY A 71 5.88 7.66 -6.58
C GLY A 71 6.56 6.36 -6.12
N GLU A 72 6.63 5.36 -7.00
CA GLU A 72 7.25 4.07 -6.69
C GLU A 72 8.70 4.26 -6.25
N GLN A 73 9.04 3.67 -5.10
CA GLN A 73 10.42 3.51 -4.64
C GLN A 73 10.71 2.02 -4.50
N LYS A 74 11.85 1.58 -5.04
CA LYS A 74 12.25 0.17 -5.12
C LYS A 74 13.36 -0.15 -4.12
N PHE A 75 13.32 -1.34 -3.54
CA PHE A 75 14.22 -1.79 -2.49
C PHE A 75 14.53 -3.28 -2.64
N GLU A 76 15.81 -3.64 -2.57
CA GLU A 76 16.23 -5.06 -2.55
C GLU A 76 15.89 -5.75 -1.21
N LYS A 77 15.79 -4.97 -0.14
CA LYS A 77 15.59 -5.48 1.23
C LYS A 77 14.21 -5.09 1.76
N GLU A 78 13.47 -6.08 2.22
CA GLU A 78 12.14 -5.89 2.84
C GLU A 78 12.15 -4.83 3.93
N ARG A 79 13.16 -4.86 4.81
CA ARG A 79 13.28 -3.94 5.94
C ARG A 79 13.32 -2.47 5.50
N ALA A 80 13.97 -2.17 4.37
CA ALA A 80 14.03 -0.80 3.86
C ALA A 80 12.64 -0.35 3.37
N ALA A 81 11.95 -1.22 2.61
CA ALA A 81 10.58 -0.97 2.18
C ALA A 81 9.62 -0.77 3.36
N VAL A 82 9.73 -1.57 4.43
CA VAL A 82 8.90 -1.41 5.64
C VAL A 82 9.13 -0.04 6.30
N ILE A 83 10.38 0.40 6.42
CA ILE A 83 10.70 1.71 7.03
C ILE A 83 10.08 2.85 6.20
N VAL A 84 10.22 2.80 4.88
CA VAL A 84 9.69 3.84 3.99
C VAL A 84 8.16 3.82 3.98
N TYR A 85 7.53 2.65 3.91
CA TYR A 85 6.08 2.51 4.03
C TYR A 85 5.55 3.12 5.34
N ASN A 86 6.18 2.81 6.48
CA ASN A 86 5.78 3.38 7.76
C ASN A 86 5.96 4.91 7.80
N LYS A 87 7.00 5.45 7.16
CA LYS A 87 7.17 6.90 7.02
C LYS A 87 6.07 7.53 6.16
N LEU A 88 5.71 6.91 5.03
CA LEU A 88 4.61 7.35 4.18
C LEU A 88 3.31 7.44 4.99
N CYS A 89 2.95 6.38 5.71
CA CYS A 89 1.73 6.34 6.52
C CYS A 89 1.70 7.37 7.65
N ARG A 90 2.85 7.70 8.26
CA ARG A 90 2.94 8.73 9.32
C ARG A 90 2.73 10.16 8.80
N GLY A 91 2.97 10.41 7.52
CA GLY A 91 2.80 11.73 6.90
C GLY A 91 1.34 12.13 6.70
N VAL A 92 0.38 11.22 6.93
CA VAL A 92 -1.05 11.51 6.75
C VAL A 92 -1.67 11.89 8.08
N PRO A 93 -2.17 13.13 8.25
CA PRO A 93 -2.88 13.52 9.45
C PRO A 93 -4.16 12.69 9.56
N VAL A 94 -4.26 11.89 10.62
CA VAL A 94 -5.48 11.18 10.95
C VAL A 94 -6.52 12.24 11.32
N LYS A 95 -7.52 12.46 10.46
CA LYS A 95 -8.71 13.23 10.86
C LYS A 95 -9.49 12.37 11.85
N ILE A 96 -9.28 12.60 13.14
CA ILE A 96 -10.16 12.08 14.19
C ILE A 96 -11.50 12.78 13.98
N LYS A 97 -12.54 11.99 13.69
CA LYS A 97 -13.94 12.47 13.60
C LYS A 97 -14.53 12.59 15.00
#